data_AF-A0AAE9LTP3-F1
#
_entry.id   AF-A0AAE9LTP3-F1
#
_cell.length_a   1.000
_cell.length_b   1.000
_cell.length_c   1.000
_cell.angle_alpha   90.00
_cell.angle_beta   90.00
_cell.angle_gamma   90.00
#
_symmetry.space_group_name_H-M   'P 1'
#
loop_
_entity.id
_entity.type
_entity.pdbx_description
1 polymer ?
#
loop_
_entity_poly.entity_id
_entity_poly.type
_entity_poly.pdbx_seq_one_letter_code
_entity_poly.pdbx_strand_id
1 'polypeptide(L)'
;MSDQHFDFDQIVIGSGFGGSVSALRLSEKGYNVLILEKGLRREDHDFPTTNLDTKNYLWMPELGFKGTMQFTFTSKTTILHGVGVTNRMVWWILQGKSSAIKTYV
;
A
#
# COMPACT_ATOMS: atom_id res chain seq x y z
N MET A 1 3.01 29.39 9.77
CA MET A 1 2.86 28.04 9.16
C MET A 1 1.38 27.82 9.02
N SER A 2 0.86 27.59 7.81
CA SER A 2 -0.57 27.31 7.62
C SER A 2 -0.91 25.97 8.27
N ASP A 3 -1.84 25.95 9.22
CA ASP A 3 -2.41 24.71 9.74
C ASP A 3 -3.02 23.93 8.57
N GLN A 4 -2.36 22.84 8.17
CA GLN A 4 -2.93 21.88 7.24
C GLN A 4 -3.92 21.03 8.04
N HIS A 5 -5.19 21.44 8.07
CA HIS A 5 -6.26 20.63 8.63
C HIS A 5 -6.51 19.48 7.64
N PHE A 6 -6.17 18.26 8.05
CA PHE A 6 -6.47 17.07 7.27
C PHE A 6 -7.90 16.61 7.60
N ASP A 7 -8.87 17.09 6.83
CA ASP A 7 -10.28 16.72 6.97
C ASP A 7 -10.53 15.37 6.26
N PHE A 8 -10.36 14.27 7.00
CA PHE A 8 -10.77 12.93 6.55
C PHE A 8 -11.85 12.39 7.47
N ASP A 9 -12.90 11.85 6.86
CA ASP A 9 -14.00 11.24 7.61
C ASP A 9 -13.61 9.84 8.12
N GLN A 10 -12.78 9.13 7.35
CA GLN A 10 -12.40 7.75 7.62
C GLN A 10 -10.92 7.50 7.27
N ILE A 11 -10.26 6.64 8.04
CA ILE A 11 -8.87 6.23 7.81
C ILE A 11 -8.81 4.70 7.67
N VAL A 12 -8.18 4.22 6.61
CA VAL A 12 -7.92 2.81 6.35
C VAL A 12 -6.42 2.55 6.46
N ILE A 13 -6.03 1.63 7.34
CA ILE A 13 -4.63 1.24 7.52
C ILE A 13 -4.39 -0.07 6.76
N GLY A 14 -3.53 0.01 5.76
CA GLY A 14 -3.20 -1.06 4.83
C GLY A 14 -3.98 -0.94 3.51
N SER A 15 -3.26 -0.77 2.40
CA SER A 15 -3.84 -0.75 1.04
C SER A 15 -3.91 -2.15 0.42
N GLY A 16 -3.97 -3.19 1.25
CA GLY A 16 -4.19 -4.56 0.79
C GLY A 16 -5.58 -4.74 0.18
N PHE A 17 -5.94 -5.98 -0.17
CA PHE A 17 -7.23 -6.29 -0.80
C PHE A 17 -8.42 -5.77 0.01
N GLY A 18 -8.50 -6.12 1.30
CA GLY A 18 -9.59 -5.71 2.18
C GLY A 18 -9.66 -4.19 2.35
N GLY A 19 -8.52 -3.54 2.63
CA GLY A 19 -8.47 -2.09 2.82
C GLY A 19 -8.86 -1.31 1.56
N SER A 20 -8.45 -1.78 0.38
CA SER A 20 -8.80 -1.15 -0.90
C SER A 20 -10.29 -1.26 -1.20
N VAL A 21 -10.89 -2.43 -0.97
CA VAL A 21 -12.34 -2.63 -1.14
C VAL A 21 -13.13 -1.78 -0.15
N SER A 22 -12.72 -1.75 1.12
CA SER A 22 -13.34 -0.91 2.14
C SER A 22 -13.25 0.57 1.80
N ALA A 23 -12.06 1.04 1.38
CA ALA A 23 -11.86 2.43 0.99
C ALA A 23 -12.71 2.82 -0.23
N LEU A 24 -12.82 1.93 -1.22
CA LEU A 24 -13.70 2.13 -2.37
C LEU A 24 -15.15 2.29 -1.93
N ARG A 25 -15.68 1.36 -1.12
CA ARG A 25 -17.08 1.42 -0.66
C ARG A 25 -17.38 2.66 0.18
N LEU A 26 -16.44 3.08 1.04
CA LEU A 26 -16.57 4.31 1.81
C LEU A 26 -16.56 5.55 0.91
N SER A 27 -15.71 5.56 -0.11
CA SER A 27 -15.64 6.65 -1.08
C SER A 27 -16.87 6.74 -1.97
N GLU A 28 -17.42 5.60 -2.41
CA GLU A 28 -18.69 5.53 -3.16
C GLU A 28 -19.87 6.09 -2.34
N LYS A 29 -19.82 5.97 -1.02
CA LYS A 29 -20.80 6.56 -0.09
C LYS A 29 -20.58 8.07 0.14
N GLY A 30 -19.50 8.65 -0.39
CA GLY A 30 -19.20 10.07 -0.32
C GLY A 30 -18.33 10.50 0.86
N TYR A 31 -17.67 9.56 1.56
CA TYR A 31 -16.71 9.90 2.61
C TYR A 31 -15.34 10.28 2.02
N ASN A 32 -14.66 11.21 2.68
CA ASN A 32 -13.25 11.49 2.44
C ASN A 32 -12.41 10.43 3.17
N VAL A 33 -11.74 9.56 2.41
CA VAL A 33 -11.01 8.42 2.96
C VAL A 33 -9.51 8.59 2.79
N LEU A 34 -8.79 8.49 3.90
CA LEU A 34 -7.33 8.41 3.94
C LEU A 34 -6.88 6.95 3.97
N ILE A 35 -5.99 6.54 3.07
CA ILE A 35 -5.32 5.24 3.14
C ILE A 35 -3.87 5.44 3.57
N LEU A 36 -3.46 4.74 4.63
CA LEU A 36 -2.07 4.68 5.10
C LEU A 36 -1.49 3.30 4.83
N GLU A 37 -0.35 3.23 4.15
CA GLU A 37 0.34 1.97 3.85
C GLU A 37 1.81 2.08 4.28
N LYS A 38 2.39 1.00 4.82
CA LYS A 38 3.77 1.04 5.31
C LYS A 38 4.80 1.00 4.18
N GLY A 39 4.44 0.37 3.06
CA GLY A 39 5.35 0.10 1.97
C GLY A 39 5.36 1.19 0.90
N LEU A 40 6.48 1.31 0.20
CA LEU A 40 6.69 2.36 -0.82
C LEU A 40 5.64 2.33 -1.93
N ARG A 41 5.28 3.52 -2.43
CA ARG A 41 4.61 3.64 -3.73
C ARG A 41 5.63 3.34 -4.82
N ARG A 42 5.35 2.31 -5.61
CA ARG A 42 6.22 1.81 -6.68
C ARG A 42 5.49 1.99 -8.01
N GLU A 43 6.17 2.56 -9.00
CA GLU A 43 5.76 2.50 -10.39
C GLU A 43 6.17 1.16 -11.00
N ASP A 44 5.63 0.83 -12.18
CA ASP A 44 5.87 -0.48 -12.80
C ASP A 44 7.36 -0.78 -13.04
N HIS A 45 8.17 0.25 -13.30
CA HIS A 45 9.62 0.11 -13.49
C HIS A 45 10.41 -0.05 -12.18
N ASP A 46 9.82 0.24 -11.02
CA ASP A 46 10.49 0.14 -9.73
C ASP A 46 10.47 -1.30 -9.18
N PHE A 47 9.73 -2.20 -9.82
CA PHE A 47 9.65 -3.59 -9.39
C PHE A 47 10.90 -4.36 -9.81
N PRO A 48 11.47 -5.19 -8.91
CA PRO A 48 12.63 -5.99 -9.25
C PRO A 48 12.27 -6.98 -10.35
N THR A 49 13.07 -7.00 -11.42
CA THR A 49 12.92 -7.97 -12.51
C THR A 49 13.41 -9.36 -12.12
N THR A 50 14.27 -9.45 -11.10
CA THR A 50 14.82 -10.70 -10.57
C THR A 50 14.88 -10.65 -9.04
N ASN A 51 14.79 -11.82 -8.39
CA ASN A 51 14.87 -11.94 -6.93
C ASN A 51 16.26 -11.61 -6.36
N LEU A 52 17.27 -11.43 -7.22
CA LEU A 52 18.64 -11.09 -6.83
C LEU A 52 18.79 -9.60 -6.50
N ASP A 53 17.84 -8.76 -6.97
CA ASP A 53 17.73 -7.37 -6.52
C ASP A 53 17.13 -7.31 -5.11
N THR A 54 17.91 -7.78 -4.15
CA THR A 54 17.52 -7.91 -2.74
C THR A 54 17.09 -6.59 -2.11
N LYS A 55 17.61 -5.44 -2.56
CA LYS A 55 17.22 -4.11 -2.06
C LYS A 55 15.80 -3.74 -2.45
N ASN A 56 15.38 -4.08 -3.66
CA ASN A 56 14.03 -3.81 -4.18
C ASN A 56 13.08 -5.00 -4.04
N TYR A 57 13.60 -6.17 -3.70
CA TYR A 57 12.82 -7.38 -3.44
C TYR A 57 12.45 -7.51 -1.96
N LEU A 58 13.41 -7.35 -1.04
CA LEU A 58 13.21 -7.63 0.38
C LEU A 58 12.83 -6.38 1.18
N TRP A 59 11.80 -6.48 2.00
CA TRP A 59 11.42 -5.46 2.98
C TRP A 59 12.11 -5.73 4.31
N MET A 60 13.24 -5.05 4.52
CA MET A 60 14.01 -5.01 5.77
C MET A 60 14.52 -3.58 5.97
N PRO A 61 13.66 -2.66 6.43
CA PRO A 61 13.98 -1.23 6.49
C PRO A 61 15.17 -0.92 7.39
N GLU A 62 15.42 -1.74 8.42
CA GLU A 62 16.59 -1.65 9.30
C GLU A 62 17.92 -1.83 8.55
N LEU A 63 17.93 -2.60 7.45
CA LEU A 63 19.08 -2.78 6.56
C LEU A 63 19.06 -1.85 5.35
N GLY A 64 18.11 -0.92 5.30
CA GLY A 64 17.89 -0.04 4.14
C GLY A 64 17.20 -0.73 2.95
N PHE A 65 16.75 -1.98 3.09
CA PHE A 65 16.02 -2.68 2.03
C PHE A 65 14.53 -2.37 2.15
N LYS A 66 13.96 -1.76 1.11
CA LYS A 66 12.55 -1.32 1.07
C LYS A 66 11.84 -1.96 -0.11
N GLY A 67 12.08 -3.25 -0.29
CA GLY A 67 11.52 -4.03 -1.37
C GLY A 67 10.07 -4.44 -1.15
N THR A 68 9.53 -5.20 -2.09
CA THR A 68 8.09 -5.51 -2.13
C THR A 68 7.66 -6.73 -1.33
N MET A 69 8.59 -7.53 -0.82
CA MET A 69 8.31 -8.81 -0.15
C MET A 69 8.89 -8.83 1.26
N GLN A 70 8.11 -9.28 2.23
CA GLN A 70 8.56 -9.50 3.60
C GLN A 70 8.35 -10.96 4.02
N PHE A 71 9.34 -11.48 4.73
CA PHE A 71 9.26 -12.77 5.41
C PHE A 71 9.04 -12.53 6.90
N THR A 72 8.07 -13.24 7.47
CA THR A 72 7.85 -13.27 8.91
C THR A 72 8.04 -14.70 9.39
N PHE A 73 9.13 -14.91 10.12
CA PHE A 73 9.47 -16.21 10.68
C PHE A 73 8.83 -16.36 12.05
N THR A 74 8.04 -17.40 12.21
CA THR A 74 7.51 -17.84 13.51
C THR A 74 8.10 -19.19 13.85
N SER A 75 7.95 -19.66 15.09
CA SER A 75 8.50 -20.95 15.53
C SER A 75 7.90 -22.17 14.80
N LYS A 76 6.80 -21.99 14.06
CA LYS A 76 6.07 -23.07 13.37
C LYS A 76 5.89 -22.83 11.87
N THR A 77 5.87 -21.57 11.45
CA THR A 77 5.50 -21.20 10.08
C THR A 77 6.30 -20.01 9.61
N THR A 78 6.71 -20.03 8.34
CA THR A 78 7.20 -18.85 7.63
C THR A 78 6.06 -18.26 6.82
N ILE A 79 5.75 -16.99 7.07
CA ILE A 79 4.72 -16.25 6.35
C ILE A 79 5.42 -15.35 5.33
N LEU A 80 5.02 -15.48 4.07
CA LEU A 80 5.43 -14.59 2.99
C LEU A 80 4.28 -13.62 2.69
N HIS A 81 4.56 -12.31 2.74
CA HIS A 81 3.55 -11.30 2.41
C HIS A 81 4.17 -10.11 1.68
N GLY A 82 3.34 -9.44 0.89
CA GLY A 82 3.74 -8.26 0.13
C GLY A 82 3.70 -7.01 1.01
N VAL A 83 4.63 -6.10 0.76
CA VAL A 83 4.70 -4.78 1.38
C VAL A 83 4.76 -3.73 0.29
N GLY A 84 3.82 -2.79 0.30
CA GLY A 84 3.76 -1.73 -0.70
C GLY A 84 2.37 -1.47 -1.23
N VAL A 85 2.18 -0.24 -1.70
CA VAL A 85 1.02 0.12 -2.50
C VAL A 85 1.20 -0.53 -3.86
N THR A 86 0.50 -1.65 -4.10
CA THR A 86 0.56 -2.31 -5.40
C THR A 86 -0.49 -1.72 -6.32
N ASN A 87 -0.03 -1.06 -7.39
CA ASN A 87 -0.92 -0.69 -8.48
C ASN A 87 -1.51 -1.95 -9.13
N ARG A 88 -0.84 -3.11 -9.17
CA ARG A 88 -1.32 -4.27 -9.96
C ARG A 88 -2.51 -5.06 -9.40
N MET A 89 -2.76 -5.08 -8.08
CA MET A 89 -3.96 -5.76 -7.55
C MET A 89 -5.17 -4.82 -7.51
N VAL A 90 -4.93 -3.52 -7.29
CA VAL A 90 -5.98 -2.51 -7.07
C VAL A 90 -6.40 -1.80 -8.37
N TRP A 91 -5.50 -1.64 -9.35
CA TRP A 91 -5.84 -0.95 -10.62
C TRP A 91 -6.92 -1.65 -11.44
N TRP A 92 -7.07 -2.97 -11.33
CA TRP A 92 -8.09 -3.67 -12.09
C TRP A 92 -9.52 -3.39 -11.57
N ILE A 93 -9.65 -2.92 -10.33
CA ILE A 93 -10.93 -2.58 -9.71
C ILE A 93 -11.30 -1.09 -9.93
N LEU A 94 -10.33 -0.21 -10.19
CA LEU A 94 -10.54 1.25 -10.17
C LEU A 94 -10.51 1.95 -11.52
N GLN A 95 -10.75 1.25 -12.63
CA GLN A 95 -11.07 1.88 -13.93
C GLN A 95 -12.51 2.49 -13.95
N GLY A 96 -12.91 3.11 -12.83
CA GLY A 96 -14.11 3.91 -12.65
C GLY A 96 -13.71 5.16 -11.85
N LYS A 97 -13.68 6.31 -12.53
CA LYS A 97 -13.24 7.61 -12.03
C LYS A 97 -13.79 7.93 -10.62
N SER A 98 -12.92 8.12 -9.63
CA SER A 98 -13.25 8.89 -8.42
C SER A 98 -12.02 9.59 -7.87
N SER A 99 -12.09 10.93 -7.81
CA SER A 99 -11.01 11.83 -7.39
C SER A 99 -10.86 11.95 -5.86
N ALA A 100 -11.52 11.07 -5.08
CA ALA A 100 -11.70 11.24 -3.64
C ALA A 100 -10.72 10.45 -2.75
N ILE A 101 -9.92 9.53 -3.31
CA ILE A 101 -9.01 8.68 -2.52
C ILE A 101 -7.59 9.26 -2.56
N LYS A 102 -7.08 9.68 -1.40
CA LYS A 102 -5.67 10.06 -1.23
C LYS A 102 -4.93 8.98 -0.45
N THR A 103 -3.92 8.39 -1.08
CA THR A 103 -3.03 7.41 -0.46
C THR A 103 -1.76 8.11 0.00
N TYR A 104 -1.38 7.88 1.27
CA TYR A 104 -0.11 8.34 1.83
C TYR A 104 0.72 7.13 2.21
N VAL A 105 2.02 7.26 1.96
CA VAL A 105 3.06 6.26 2.18
C VAL A 105 4.17 6.87 3.01
#